data_AF-A0A522VQ68-F1
#
_entry.id   AF-A0A522VQ68-F1
#
_cell.length_a   1.000
_cell.length_b   1.000
_cell.length_c   1.000
_cell.angle_alpha   90.00
_cell.angle_beta   90.00
_cell.angle_gamma   90.00
#
_symmetry.space_group_name_H-M   'P 1'
#
loop_
_entity.id
_entity.type
_entity.pdbx_description
1 polymer ?
#
loop_
_entity_poly.entity_id
_entity_poly.type
_entity_poly.pdbx_seq_one_letter_code
_entity_poly.pdbx_strand_id
1 'polypeptide(L)'
;MGEAVGVNNVGNAGESNTFVVKLRIMIANEQGKKAPYDVEIEAVGLFEINKAVKKEFCLEMAEINGAAILYGAIRDQVLSLTSRCIHGPLMLPTVNFLDRRKQPAGAVPAK
;
A
#
# COMPACT_ATOMS: atom_id res chain seq x y z
N MET A 1 6.10 -10.68 12.56
CA MET A 1 5.45 -9.41 12.22
C MET A 1 4.69 -9.68 10.93
N GLY A 2 3.39 -9.96 11.04
CA GLY A 2 2.55 -10.31 9.89
C GLY A 2 1.95 -9.04 9.30
N GLU A 3 2.69 -8.36 8.44
CA GLU A 3 2.16 -7.23 7.67
C GLU A 3 1.65 -7.73 6.33
N ALA A 4 0.33 -7.80 6.19
CA ALA A 4 -0.30 -8.02 4.90
C ALA A 4 -0.49 -6.65 4.22
N VAL A 5 0.47 -6.28 3.37
CA VAL A 5 0.33 -5.15 2.44
C VAL A 5 -0.23 -5.70 1.15
N GLY A 6 -1.49 -5.39 0.85
CA GLY A 6 -2.19 -5.78 -0.36
C GLY A 6 -2.33 -4.59 -1.32
N VAL A 7 -1.78 -4.71 -2.52
CA VAL A 7 -2.04 -3.78 -3.63
C VAL A 7 -3.19 -4.38 -4.43
N ASN A 8 -4.33 -3.70 -4.54
CA ASN A 8 -5.50 -4.22 -5.24
C ASN A 8 -5.90 -3.30 -6.39
N ASN A 9 -5.75 -3.81 -7.61
CA ASN A 9 -6.33 -3.40 -8.90
C ASN A 9 -6.16 -1.95 -9.35
N VAL A 10 -5.51 -1.80 -10.49
CA VAL A 10 -5.41 -0.56 -11.26
C VAL A 10 -6.56 -0.48 -12.26
N GLY A 11 -7.45 0.51 -12.10
CA GLY A 11 -8.51 0.81 -13.07
C GLY A 11 -8.03 1.80 -14.12
N ASN A 12 -8.21 1.48 -15.41
CA ASN A 12 -7.94 2.38 -16.53
C ASN A 12 -9.24 3.07 -16.97
N ALA A 13 -9.31 4.38 -16.80
CA ALA A 13 -10.37 5.21 -17.37
C ALA A 13 -9.87 5.76 -18.72
N GLY A 14 -10.51 5.32 -19.81
CA GLY A 14 -10.29 5.64 -21.23
C GLY A 14 -9.35 6.79 -21.65
N GLU A 15 -8.55 6.52 -22.69
CA GLU A 15 -7.68 7.43 -23.47
C GLU A 15 -6.65 8.30 -22.70
N SER A 16 -6.72 8.32 -21.39
CA SER A 16 -5.85 9.07 -20.49
C SER A 16 -4.90 8.12 -19.78
N ASN A 17 -3.65 8.53 -19.57
CA ASN A 17 -2.66 7.78 -18.78
C ASN A 17 -2.98 7.90 -17.28
N THR A 18 -4.24 7.68 -16.91
CA THR A 18 -4.78 7.89 -15.58
C THR A 18 -5.06 6.53 -14.94
N PHE A 19 -4.53 6.34 -13.74
CA PHE A 19 -4.52 5.09 -13.01
C PHE A 19 -5.06 5.32 -11.61
N VAL A 20 -6.02 4.49 -11.21
CA VAL A 20 -6.45 4.43 -9.80
C VAL A 20 -5.58 3.40 -9.10
N VAL A 21 -4.93 3.77 -8.00
CA VAL A 21 -4.12 2.85 -7.19
C VAL A 21 -4.75 2.78 -5.81
N LYS A 22 -4.92 1.56 -5.30
CA LYS A 22 -5.46 1.29 -3.97
C LYS A 22 -4.45 0.47 -3.17
N LEU A 23 -4.16 0.95 -1.97
CA LEU A 23 -3.26 0.30 -1.03
C LEU A 23 -3.99 0.04 0.28
N ARG A 24 -3.99 -1.23 0.71
CA ARG A 24 -4.56 -1.65 2.00
C ARG A 24 -3.46 -2.25 2.87
N ILE A 25 -3.40 -1.81 4.12
CA ILE A 25 -2.49 -2.33 5.15
C ILE A 25 -3.32 -2.88 6.30
N MET A 26 -2.98 -4.10 6.72
CA MET A 26 -3.64 -4.79 7.83
C MET A 26 -2.62 -5.34 8.84
N ILE A 27 -2.90 -5.09 10.12
CA ILE A 27 -2.23 -5.65 11.30
C ILE A 27 -3.35 -6.28 12.14
N ALA A 28 -3.53 -7.61 12.04
CA ALA A 28 -4.64 -8.33 12.67
C ALA A 28 -4.28 -9.02 14.01
N ASN A 29 -2.99 -9.05 14.39
CA ASN A 29 -2.51 -9.64 15.66
C ASN A 29 -2.96 -11.08 15.98
N GLU A 30 -3.37 -11.85 14.97
CA GLU A 30 -3.93 -13.19 15.14
C GLU A 30 -2.88 -14.24 15.53
N GLN A 31 -1.62 -14.05 15.12
CA GLN A 31 -0.52 -15.01 15.35
C GLN A 31 0.82 -14.32 15.61
N GLY A 32 1.63 -14.89 16.51
CA GLY A 32 2.97 -14.39 16.85
C GLY A 32 2.98 -13.24 17.86
N LYS A 33 4.01 -12.39 17.80
CA LYS A 33 4.16 -11.23 18.69
C LYS A 33 3.12 -10.16 18.32
N LYS A 34 2.17 -9.92 19.22
CA LYS A 34 1.10 -8.92 19.06
C LYS A 34 1.67 -7.50 19.02
N ALA A 35 1.24 -6.73 18.04
CA ALA A 35 1.38 -5.29 18.00
C ALA A 35 0.41 -4.65 19.01
N PRO A 36 0.67 -3.42 19.49
CA PRO A 36 -0.19 -2.73 20.45
C PRO A 36 -1.54 -2.27 19.88
N TYR A 37 -1.72 -2.35 18.57
CA TYR A 37 -2.93 -1.93 17.86
C TYR A 37 -3.30 -2.95 16.78
N ASP A 38 -4.60 -3.13 16.58
CA ASP A 38 -5.15 -3.67 15.35
C ASP A 38 -5.34 -2.51 14.37
N VAL A 39 -4.76 -2.63 13.18
CA VAL A 39 -4.78 -1.55 12.18
C VAL A 39 -5.34 -2.10 10.89
N GLU A 40 -6.39 -1.47 10.39
CA GLU A 40 -6.86 -1.68 9.03
C GLU A 40 -7.07 -0.31 8.39
N ILE A 41 -6.31 -0.04 7.33
CA ILE A 41 -6.37 1.24 6.64
C ILE A 41 -6.25 1.02 5.13
N GLU A 42 -7.09 1.71 4.38
CA GLU A 42 -7.09 1.71 2.92
C GLU A 42 -6.94 3.15 2.42
N ALA A 43 -6.03 3.37 1.49
CA ALA A 43 -5.88 4.62 0.78
C ALA A 43 -6.05 4.37 -0.72
N VAL A 44 -6.69 5.34 -1.38
CA VAL A 44 -6.92 5.32 -2.83
C VAL A 44 -6.37 6.62 -3.41
N GLY A 45 -5.59 6.52 -4.48
CA GLY A 45 -5.04 7.65 -5.21
C GLY A 45 -5.32 7.57 -6.69
N LEU A 46 -5.57 8.73 -7.30
CA LEU A 46 -5.66 8.89 -8.74
C LEU A 46 -4.33 9.47 -9.25
N PHE A 47 -3.68 8.77 -10.17
CA PHE A 47 -2.38 9.13 -10.69
C PHE A 47 -2.45 9.33 -12.19
N GLU A 48 -1.98 10.48 -12.67
CA GLU A 48 -1.81 10.73 -14.10
C GLU A 48 -0.33 10.64 -14.46
N ILE A 49 0.00 9.84 -15.48
CA ILE A 49 1.36 9.67 -15.98
C ILE A 49 1.54 10.46 -17.26
N ASN A 50 2.62 11.24 -17.31
CA ASN A 50 2.94 12.07 -18.46
C ASN A 50 3.00 11.21 -19.76
N LYS A 51 2.43 11.74 -20.85
CA LYS A 51 2.36 11.09 -22.17
C LYS A 51 3.73 10.77 -22.79
N ALA A 52 4.81 11.37 -22.28
CA ALA A 52 6.18 11.07 -22.70
C ALA A 52 6.66 9.67 -22.26
N VAL A 53 6.04 9.08 -21.23
CA VAL A 53 6.36 7.72 -20.77
C VAL A 53 5.75 6.71 -21.73
N LYS A 54 6.53 5.70 -22.14
CA LYS A 54 6.01 4.61 -22.98
C LYS A 54 4.88 3.89 -22.24
N LYS A 55 3.76 3.64 -22.94
CA LYS A 55 2.56 3.00 -22.37
C LYS A 55 2.86 1.69 -21.63
N GLU A 56 3.85 0.94 -22.11
CA GLU A 56 4.32 -0.32 -21.53
C GLU A 56 4.81 -0.17 -20.07
N PHE A 57 5.39 0.98 -19.72
CA PHE A 57 5.90 1.26 -18.37
C PHE A 57 4.90 2.02 -17.50
N CYS A 58 3.84 2.61 -18.07
CA CYS A 58 2.91 3.43 -17.31
C CYS A 58 2.22 2.65 -16.20
N LEU A 59 1.77 1.41 -16.48
CA LEU A 59 1.10 0.59 -15.48
C LEU A 59 2.04 0.24 -14.31
N GLU A 60 3.25 -0.23 -14.61
CA GLU A 60 4.27 -0.58 -13.61
C GLU A 60 4.64 0.65 -12.77
N MET A 61 4.81 1.79 -13.42
CA MET A 61 5.13 3.05 -12.76
C MET A 61 4.01 3.51 -11.82
N ALA A 62 2.75 3.40 -12.25
CA ALA A 62 1.59 3.71 -11.42
C ALA A 62 1.51 2.77 -10.21
N GLU A 63 1.72 1.47 -10.42
CA GLU A 63 1.66 0.47 -9.35
C GLU A 63 2.74 0.72 -8.30
N ILE A 64 4.01 0.81 -8.69
CA ILE A 64 5.13 0.92 -7.76
C ILE A 64 5.14 2.30 -7.07
N ASN A 65 5.12 3.38 -7.85
CA ASN A 65 5.24 4.72 -7.29
C ASN A 65 3.93 5.15 -6.61
N GLY A 66 2.78 4.78 -7.17
CA GLY A 66 1.49 5.04 -6.54
C GLY A 66 1.38 4.32 -5.20
N ALA A 67 1.77 3.05 -5.11
CA ALA A 67 1.81 2.34 -3.83
C ALA A 67 2.80 2.97 -2.85
N ALA A 68 3.99 3.39 -3.30
CA ALA A 68 4.97 4.07 -2.44
C ALA A 68 4.44 5.40 -1.87
N ILE A 69 3.75 6.20 -2.70
CA ILE A 69 3.13 7.47 -2.28
C ILE A 69 2.02 7.20 -1.26
N LEU A 70 1.12 6.26 -1.56
CA LEU A 70 0.03 5.91 -0.64
C LEU A 70 0.55 5.32 0.67
N TYR A 71 1.64 4.56 0.63
CA TYR A 71 2.27 4.00 1.83
C TYR A 71 2.82 5.10 2.73
N GLY A 72 3.47 6.12 2.15
CA GLY A 72 3.92 7.30 2.90
C GLY A 72 2.77 8.00 3.63
N ALA A 73 1.65 8.21 2.93
CA ALA A 73 0.45 8.82 3.51
C ALA A 73 -0.15 7.98 4.65
N ILE A 74 -0.29 6.66 4.43
CA ILE A 74 -0.79 5.73 5.46
C ILE A 74 0.14 5.73 6.67
N ARG A 75 1.46 5.65 6.46
CA ARG A 75 2.45 5.62 7.54
C ARG A 75 2.39 6.87 8.42
N ASP A 76 2.27 8.05 7.82
CA ASP A 76 2.10 9.29 8.56
C ASP A 76 0.76 9.32 9.32
N GLN A 77 -0.33 8.88 8.69
CA GLN A 77 -1.65 8.85 9.31
C GLN A 77 -1.74 7.89 10.50
N VAL A 78 -1.14 6.70 10.38
CA VAL A 78 -1.04 5.73 11.48
C VAL A 78 -0.23 6.31 12.64
N LEU A 79 0.92 6.93 12.34
CA LEU A 79 1.74 7.58 13.37
C LEU A 79 0.97 8.69 14.09
N SER A 80 0.34 9.59 13.33
CA SER A 80 -0.42 10.71 13.87
C SER A 80 -1.57 10.23 14.75
N LEU A 81 -2.36 9.24 14.30
CA LEU A 81 -3.47 8.69 15.06
C LEU A 81 -3.00 8.04 16.37
N THR A 82 -2.04 7.12 16.28
CA THR A 82 -1.57 6.35 17.43
C THR A 82 -0.80 7.18 18.45
N SER A 83 -0.16 8.28 18.03
CA SER A 83 0.48 9.25 18.95
C SER A 83 -0.48 9.84 19.99
N ARG A 84 -1.78 9.81 19.74
CA ARG A 84 -2.83 10.30 20.66
C ARG A 84 -3.54 9.17 21.42
N CYS A 85 -3.09 7.93 21.26
CA CYS A 85 -3.66 6.75 21.90
C CYS A 85 -2.85 6.32 23.13
N ILE A 86 -3.47 5.50 23.99
CA ILE A 86 -2.88 5.09 25.28
C ILE A 86 -1.55 4.32 25.17
N HIS A 87 -1.35 3.53 24.11
CA HIS A 87 -0.12 2.77 23.89
C HIS A 87 0.98 3.56 23.16
N GLY A 88 0.72 4.83 22.81
CA GLY A 88 1.68 5.72 22.15
C GLY A 88 1.85 5.47 20.65
N PRO A 89 2.81 6.16 20.02
CA PRO A 89 2.99 6.16 18.58
C PRO A 89 3.39 4.78 18.03
N LEU A 90 2.73 4.36 16.94
CA LEU A 90 3.09 3.22 16.12
C LEU A 90 3.71 3.70 14.81
N MET A 91 4.99 3.42 14.64
CA MET A 91 5.70 3.64 13.38
C MET A 91 5.65 2.37 12.52
N LEU A 92 5.05 2.48 11.33
CA LEU A 92 5.19 1.44 10.32
C LEU A 92 6.64 1.38 9.81
N PRO A 93 7.15 0.19 9.45
CA PRO A 93 8.50 0.02 8.94
C PRO A 93 8.69 0.69 7.57
N THR A 94 9.87 0.54 6.98
CA THR A 94 10.08 0.92 5.58
C THR A 94 9.79 -0.28 4.69
N VAL A 95 8.91 -0.11 3.69
CA VAL A 95 8.62 -1.13 2.69
C VAL A 95 9.32 -0.77 1.38
N ASN A 96 9.98 -1.75 0.76
CA ASN A 96 10.51 -1.61 -0.58
C ASN A 96 9.52 -2.21 -1.59
N PHE A 97 8.91 -1.35 -2.42
CA PHE A 97 7.93 -1.77 -3.44
C PHE A 97 8.60 -2.32 -4.71
N LEU A 98 9.90 -2.07 -4.94
CA LEU A 98 10.63 -2.58 -6.12
C LEU A 98 10.83 -4.10 -6.11
N ASP A 99 10.80 -4.69 -4.91
CA ASP A 99 11.02 -6.13 -4.71
C ASP A 99 9.71 -6.94 -4.82
N ARG A 100 8.56 -6.26 -4.82
CA ARG A 100 7.23 -6.90 -4.91
C ARG A 100 6.78 -7.22 -6.33
N ARG A 101 7.71 -7.31 -7.28
CA ARG A 101 7.50 -7.60 -8.72
C ARG A 101 6.75 -8.92 -9.03
N LYS A 102 6.48 -9.77 -8.04
CA LYS A 102 5.73 -11.03 -8.18
C LYS A 102 4.99 -11.39 -6.89
N GLN A 103 3.82 -10.82 -6.67
CA GLN A 103 2.78 -11.59 -6.01
C GLN A 103 1.44 -11.28 -6.68
N PRO A 104 0.93 -12.15 -7.58
CA PRO A 104 -0.44 -12.02 -8.01
C PRO A 104 -1.35 -12.06 -6.77
N ALA A 105 -2.24 -11.08 -6.68
CA ALA A 105 -3.29 -11.00 -5.67
C ALA A 105 -4.05 -12.34 -5.65
N GLY A 106 -3.79 -13.17 -4.63
CA GLY A 106 -4.42 -14.48 -4.51
C GLY A 106 -3.64 -15.58 -3.77
N ALA A 107 -2.38 -15.37 -3.38
CA ALA A 107 -1.67 -16.36 -2.57
C ALA A 107 -1.82 -16.07 -1.07
N VAL A 108 -2.86 -16.65 -0.46
CA VAL A 108 -2.87 -16.95 0.97
C VAL A 108 -1.64 -17.82 1.26
N PRO A 109 -0.69 -17.44 2.13
CA PRO A 109 0.41 -18.32 2.48
C PRO A 109 -0.15 -19.53 3.25
N ALA A 110 -0.04 -20.71 2.63
CA ALA A 110 -0.36 -21.98 3.24
C ALA A 110 0.81 -22.45 4.13
N LYS A 111 0.48 -22.61 5.41
CA LYS A 111 1.12 -23.42 6.46
C LYS A 111 2.45 -22.95 7.07
#